data_AF-A0A956DR16-F1
#
_entry.id   AF-A0A956DR16-F1
#
_cell.length_a   1.000
_cell.length_b   1.000
_cell.length_c   1.000
_cell.angle_alpha   90.00
_cell.angle_beta   90.00
_cell.angle_gamma   90.00
#
_symmetry.space_group_name_H-M   'P 1'
#
loop_
_entity.id
_entity.type
_entity.pdbx_description
1 polymer ?
#
loop_
_entity_poly.entity_id
_entity_poly.type
_entity_poly.pdbx_seq_one_letter_code
_entity_poly.pdbx_strand_id
1 'polypeptide(L)'
;MTKGDNDNTKLEIEVKNLALPSRVVSGTTTYVVWLQPDGETAMQNVGGLKVDEDLVGTLDTLTPYTAFVVLVTPEVSAQVTAPTNKAVFTSRVESAD
;
A
#
# COMPACT_ATOMS: atom_id res chain seq x y z
N MET A 1 -4.67 10.90 7.82
CA MET A 1 -3.36 10.82 8.52
C MET A 1 -3.52 11.46 9.88
N THR A 2 -2.96 10.85 10.91
CA THR A 2 -2.84 11.47 12.22
C THR A 2 -1.38 11.37 12.64
N LYS A 3 -0.79 12.48 13.08
CA LYS A 3 0.57 12.52 13.61
C LYS A 3 0.58 11.91 15.01
N GLY A 4 1.42 10.91 15.26
CA GLY A 4 1.57 10.26 16.57
C GLY A 4 2.59 10.96 17.46
N ASP A 5 2.61 10.61 18.76
CA ASP A 5 3.46 11.21 19.81
C ASP A 5 4.98 11.04 19.58
N ASN A 6 5.38 10.21 18.61
CA ASN A 6 6.76 9.92 18.22
C ASN A 6 7.13 10.43 16.82
N ASP A 7 6.40 11.42 16.31
CA ASP A 7 6.53 11.99 14.95
C ASP A 7 6.24 11.00 13.79
N ASN A 8 5.86 9.75 14.07
CA ASN A 8 5.40 8.84 13.01
C ASN A 8 3.98 9.17 12.56
N THR A 9 3.75 9.05 11.26
CA THR A 9 2.43 9.15 10.65
C THR A 9 1.72 7.81 10.72
N LYS A 10 0.52 7.79 11.32
CA LYS A 10 -0.39 6.65 11.20
C LYS A 10 -1.07 6.66 9.84
N LEU A 11 -0.95 5.54 9.13
CA LEU A 11 -1.55 5.31 7.83
C LEU A 11 -2.54 4.15 7.93
N GLU A 12 -3.81 4.47 7.68
CA GLU A 12 -4.91 3.50 7.56
C GLU A 12 -5.30 3.46 6.08
N ILE A 13 -5.12 2.30 5.45
CA ILE A 13 -5.45 2.10 4.04
C ILE A 13 -6.66 1.18 3.96
N GLU A 14 -7.70 1.67 3.29
CA GLU A 14 -8.90 0.92 2.96
C GLU A 14 -9.14 1.02 1.46
N VAL A 15 -9.11 -0.11 0.76
CA VAL A 15 -9.39 -0.20 -0.68
C VAL A 15 -10.62 -1.05 -0.88
N LYS A 16 -11.68 -0.47 -1.42
CA LYS A 16 -12.96 -1.14 -1.66
C LYS A 16 -13.05 -1.70 -3.07
N ASN A 17 -13.89 -2.71 -3.24
CA ASN A 17 -14.21 -3.33 -4.53
C ASN A 17 -12.98 -3.93 -5.22
N LEU A 18 -12.05 -4.51 -4.45
CA LEU A 18 -10.89 -5.20 -5.00
C LEU A 18 -11.31 -6.50 -5.68
N ALA A 19 -10.99 -6.69 -6.96
CA ALA A 19 -11.00 -8.04 -7.50
C ALA A 19 -10.00 -8.93 -6.72
N LEU A 20 -10.18 -10.25 -6.70
CA LEU A 20 -9.14 -11.14 -6.19
C LEU A 20 -7.83 -10.92 -6.99
N PRO A 21 -6.64 -10.93 -6.37
CA PRO A 21 -5.37 -10.68 -7.07
C PRO A 21 -5.22 -11.52 -8.35
N SER A 22 -5.50 -12.82 -8.25
CA SER A 22 -5.43 -13.78 -9.35
C SER A 22 -6.38 -13.49 -10.52
N ARG A 23 -7.44 -12.70 -10.31
CA ARG A 23 -8.36 -12.23 -11.36
C ARG A 23 -7.83 -10.98 -12.07
N VAL A 24 -6.97 -10.21 -11.42
CA VAL A 24 -6.32 -9.04 -12.04
C VAL A 24 -5.08 -9.46 -12.80
N VAL A 25 -4.20 -10.24 -12.15
CA VAL A 25 -3.00 -10.82 -12.76
C VAL A 25 -2.91 -12.29 -12.36
N SER A 26 -2.92 -13.17 -13.35
CA SER A 26 -2.79 -14.61 -13.13
C SER A 26 -1.50 -14.94 -12.35
N GLY A 27 -1.61 -15.85 -11.38
CA GLY A 27 -0.48 -16.28 -10.54
C GLY A 27 -0.19 -15.40 -9.33
N THR A 28 -0.88 -14.26 -9.17
CA THR A 28 -0.76 -13.43 -7.95
C THR A 28 -1.72 -13.89 -6.86
N THR A 29 -1.33 -13.68 -5.60
CA THR A 29 -2.03 -14.21 -4.42
C THR A 29 -2.41 -13.16 -3.40
N THR A 30 -1.78 -11.97 -3.45
CA THR A 30 -2.03 -10.87 -2.51
C THR A 30 -1.90 -9.52 -3.20
N TYR A 31 -2.42 -8.47 -2.57
CA TYR A 31 -2.03 -7.10 -2.88
C TYR A 31 -0.92 -6.65 -1.93
N VAL A 32 0.07 -5.91 -2.43
CA VAL A 32 1.14 -5.30 -1.63
C VAL A 32 1.04 -3.79 -1.73
N VAL A 33 1.14 -3.13 -0.58
CA VAL A 33 1.21 -1.69 -0.46
C VAL A 33 2.66 -1.26 -0.48
N TRP A 34 2.94 -0.25 -1.30
CA TRP A 34 4.24 0.38 -1.42
C TRP A 34 4.14 1.85 -1.06
N LEU A 35 5.15 2.35 -0.35
CA LEU A 35 5.37 3.78 -0.17
C LEU A 35 6.59 4.21 -0.97
N GLN A 36 6.46 5.29 -1.73
CA GLN A 36 7.58 6.03 -2.29
C GLN A 36 7.65 7.38 -1.59
N PRO A 37 8.61 7.59 -0.67
CA PRO A 37 8.82 8.87 -0.01
C PRO A 37 9.08 9.99 -1.02
N ASP A 38 8.64 11.20 -0.71
CA ASP A 38 8.91 12.34 -1.58
C ASP A 38 10.42 12.60 -1.70
N GLY A 39 10.90 12.85 -2.92
CA GLY A 39 12.33 12.98 -3.22
C GLY A 39 13.11 11.65 -3.30
N GLU A 40 12.48 10.50 -3.00
CA GLU A 40 13.08 9.18 -3.19
C GLU A 40 12.56 8.49 -4.45
N THR A 41 13.41 7.66 -5.07
CA THR A 41 13.03 6.80 -6.20
C THR A 41 12.74 5.36 -5.77
N ALA A 42 13.20 4.96 -4.59
CA ALA A 42 13.01 3.63 -4.05
C ALA A 42 11.60 3.49 -3.47
N MET A 43 10.95 2.37 -3.79
CA MET A 43 9.69 1.98 -3.16
C MET A 43 9.95 1.05 -1.98
N GLN A 44 9.20 1.24 -0.91
CA GLN A 44 9.27 0.43 0.30
C GLN A 44 8.02 -0.42 0.42
N ASN A 45 8.20 -1.73 0.56
CA ASN A 45 7.10 -2.64 0.89
C ASN A 45 6.67 -2.37 2.35
N VAL A 46 5.42 -1.97 2.56
CA VAL A 46 4.88 -1.71 3.91
C VAL A 46 3.87 -2.76 4.37
N GLY A 47 3.61 -3.77 3.55
CA GLY A 47 2.77 -4.91 3.90
C GLY A 47 1.78 -5.32 2.82
N GLY A 48 1.23 -6.52 2.98
CA GLY A 48 0.12 -7.00 2.16
C GLY A 48 -1.23 -6.53 2.69
N LEU A 49 -2.17 -6.22 1.80
CA LEU A 49 -3.56 -5.98 2.20
C LEU A 49 -4.17 -7.29 2.71
N LYS A 50 -4.85 -7.21 3.84
CA LYS A 50 -5.80 -8.25 4.23
C LYS A 50 -7.12 -7.98 3.51
N VAL A 51 -7.48 -8.87 2.58
CA VAL A 51 -8.74 -8.77 1.83
C VAL A 51 -9.79 -9.66 2.50
N ASP A 52 -10.96 -9.10 2.78
CA ASP A 52 -12.09 -9.82 3.35
C ASP A 52 -13.06 -10.36 2.28
N GLU A 53 -14.17 -10.95 2.72
CA GLU A 53 -15.20 -11.54 1.86
C GLU A 53 -15.96 -10.49 1.04
N ASP A 54 -16.00 -9.24 1.51
CA ASP A 54 -16.65 -8.10 0.86
C ASP A 54 -15.72 -7.37 -0.13
N LEU A 55 -14.55 -7.98 -0.42
CA LEU A 55 -13.55 -7.42 -1.33
C LEU A 55 -13.01 -6.06 -0.85
N VAL A 56 -12.93 -5.91 0.48
CA VAL A 56 -12.30 -4.77 1.13
C VAL A 56 -10.91 -5.17 1.61
N GLY A 57 -9.89 -4.48 1.10
CA GLY A 57 -8.50 -4.65 1.50
C GLY A 57 -8.11 -3.61 2.53
N THR A 58 -7.59 -4.05 3.68
CA THR A 58 -7.15 -3.17 4.77
C THR A 58 -5.67 -3.35 5.11
N LEU A 59 -4.98 -2.26 5.44
CA LEU A 59 -3.66 -2.26 6.07
C LEU A 59 -3.52 -1.07 7.02
N ASP A 60 -3.15 -1.37 8.26
CA ASP A 60 -2.74 -0.38 9.26
C ASP A 60 -1.23 -0.42 9.41
N THR A 61 -0.56 0.73 9.24
CA THR A 61 0.89 0.82 9.37
C THR A 61 1.35 2.18 9.90
N LEU A 62 2.63 2.26 10.24
CA LEU A 62 3.31 3.48 10.69
C LEU A 62 4.44 3.80 9.71
N THR A 63 4.63 5.08 9.44
CA THR A 63 5.72 5.56 8.61
C THR A 63 6.31 6.86 9.18
N PRO A 64 7.64 7.06 9.11
CA PRO A 64 8.23 8.34 9.51
C PRO A 64 7.99 9.45 8.46
N TYR A 65 7.48 9.09 7.28
CA TYR A 65 7.29 10.05 6.19
C TYR A 65 6.00 10.87 6.38
N THR A 66 6.07 12.14 5.99
CA THR A 66 4.93 13.08 5.99
C THR A 66 4.39 13.35 4.60
N ALA A 67 5.17 13.05 3.55
CA ALA A 67 4.79 13.14 2.15
C ALA A 67 5.32 11.90 1.38
N PHE A 68 4.43 11.22 0.66
CA PHE A 68 4.75 10.02 -0.09
C PHE A 68 3.67 9.66 -1.12
N VAL A 69 4.05 8.84 -2.10
CA VAL A 69 3.10 8.17 -3.00
C VAL A 69 2.83 6.77 -2.47
N VAL A 70 1.56 6.42 -2.35
CA VAL A 70 1.08 5.06 -2.08
C VAL A 70 0.81 4.38 -3.42
N LEU A 71 1.32 3.16 -3.59
CA LEU A 71 0.96 2.26 -4.70
C LEU A 71 0.45 0.94 -4.16
N VAL A 72 -0.51 0.33 -4.84
CA VAL A 72 -0.99 -1.03 -4.54
C VAL A 72 -0.85 -1.90 -5.77
N THR A 73 -0.12 -3.01 -5.67
CA THR A 73 0.10 -3.96 -6.77
C THR A 73 -0.36 -5.37 -6.41
N PRO A 74 -0.91 -6.15 -7.35
CA PRO A 74 -1.10 -7.58 -7.15
C PRO A 74 0.25 -8.28 -7.24
N GLU A 75 0.58 -9.17 -6.31
CA GLU A 75 1.89 -9.81 -6.22
C GLU A 75 1.77 -11.30 -5.85
N VAL A 76 2.81 -12.07 -6.17
CA VAL A 76 2.87 -13.51 -5.90
C VAL A 76 2.99 -13.84 -4.40
N SER A 77 3.50 -12.90 -3.60
CA SER A 77 3.59 -12.99 -2.13
C SER A 77 3.74 -11.60 -1.52
N ALA A 78 3.48 -11.47 -0.21
CA ALA A 78 3.65 -10.20 0.51
C ALA A 78 5.13 -9.82 0.76
N GLN A 79 6.07 -10.73 0.48
CA GLN A 79 7.50 -10.58 0.79
C GLN A 79 8.34 -10.14 -0.40
N VAL A 80 7.71 -9.80 -1.54
CA VAL A 80 8.44 -9.26 -2.69
C VAL A 80 9.14 -7.96 -2.30
N THR A 81 10.35 -7.75 -2.82
CA THR A 81 11.21 -6.61 -2.46
C THR A 81 11.08 -5.42 -3.41
N ALA A 82 10.42 -5.62 -4.54
CA ALA A 82 10.05 -4.57 -5.49
C ALA A 82 8.71 -4.93 -6.17
N PRO A 83 7.93 -3.94 -6.63
CA PRO A 83 6.72 -4.18 -7.41
C PRO A 83 7.04 -4.97 -8.68
N THR A 84 6.29 -6.04 -8.95
CA THR A 84 6.48 -6.83 -10.18
C THR A 84 5.34 -6.64 -11.19
N ASN A 85 4.20 -6.09 -10.74
CA ASN A 85 3.04 -5.84 -11.57
C ASN A 85 2.64 -4.36 -11.58
N LYS A 86 1.76 -3.99 -12.51
CA LYS A 86 1.19 -2.64 -12.58
C LYS A 86 0.34 -2.36 -11.34
N ALA A 87 0.40 -1.12 -10.87
CA ALA A 87 -0.44 -0.66 -9.77
C ALA A 87 -1.91 -0.63 -10.18
N VAL A 88 -2.76 -1.16 -9.30
CA VAL A 88 -4.23 -1.05 -9.39
C VAL A 88 -4.74 0.21 -8.71
N PHE A 89 -3.91 0.82 -7.86
CA PHE A 89 -4.18 2.07 -7.17
C PHE A 89 -2.89 2.84 -6.96
N THR A 90 -2.96 4.15 -7.18
CA THR A 90 -1.88 5.09 -6.87
C THR A 90 -2.50 6.36 -6.27
N SER A 91 -1.94 6.86 -5.17
CA SER A 91 -2.35 8.13 -4.58
C SER A 91 -1.18 8.84 -3.94
N ARG A 92 -1.17 10.17 -4.01
CA ARG A 92 -0.20 11.01 -3.27
C ARG A 92 -0.82 11.41 -1.94
N VAL A 93 -0.04 11.31 -0.88
CA VAL A 93 -0.46 11.67 0.47
C VAL A 93 0.56 12.63 1.07
N GLU A 94 0.06 13.72 1.64
CA GLU A 94 0.83 14.78 2.26
C GLU A 94 0.07 15.26 3.50
N SER A 95 0.78 15.65 4.56
CA SER A 95 0.16 16.33 5.70
C SER A 95 -0.43 17.67 5.25
N ALA A 96 -1.67 17.95 5.61
CA ALA A 96 -2.20 19.31 5.52
C ALA A 96 -1.56 20.17 6.61
N ASP A 97 -1.00 21.33 6.23
CA ASP A 97 -0.45 22.34 7.14
C ASP A 97 -1.48 22.87 8.14
#